data_AF-A0A5C8ZHR4-F1
#
_entry.id   AF-A0A5C8ZHR4-F1
#
_cell.length_a   1.000
_cell.length_b   1.000
_cell.length_c   1.000
_cell.angle_alpha   90.00
_cell.angle_beta   90.00
_cell.angle_gamma   90.00
#
_symmetry.space_group_name_H-M   'P 1'
#
loop_
_entity.id
_entity.type
_entity.pdbx_description
1 polymer ?
#
loop_
_entity_poly.entity_id
_entity_poly.type
_entity_poly.pdbx_seq_one_letter_code
_entity_poly.pdbx_strand_id
1 'polypeptide(L)'
;MLVRMTREASSPAVRDGGDAAERVLAALERVAVAAAADLLLRPAATRAQLDAVEQHLGRRLPPDVTAFYLLHDGQEVDARRRGAHGLVAGLALLPLEEVLRQWDQWASLDLGPDADEPAGSEPEGFVRSRCWLPGWVPLTHDGSGNHVGLDLDPDALGTAGQLITFGADDDLHRVLAPSLVDHLERVPSLVTDLELAADEISQLLGPHAGP
;
A
#
# COMPACT_ATOMS: atom_id res chain seq x y z
N MET A 1 20.71 30.55 -45.73
CA MET A 1 20.06 29.23 -45.78
C MET A 1 20.64 28.39 -44.65
N LEU A 2 19.98 28.35 -43.48
CA LEU A 2 20.40 27.53 -42.35
C LEU A 2 19.14 26.96 -41.69
N VAL A 3 18.97 25.65 -41.82
CA VAL A 3 17.87 24.86 -41.26
C VAL A 3 18.12 24.73 -39.76
N ARG A 4 17.25 25.32 -38.92
CA ARG A 4 17.18 24.98 -37.49
C ARG A 4 16.36 23.71 -37.35
N MET A 5 17.04 22.59 -37.12
CA MET A 5 16.39 21.38 -36.62
C MET A 5 15.99 21.61 -35.17
N THR A 6 14.68 21.68 -34.92
CA THR A 6 14.12 21.65 -33.58
C THR A 6 14.26 20.24 -33.03
N ARG A 7 15.04 20.10 -31.96
CA ARG A 7 15.11 18.88 -31.16
C ARG A 7 13.78 18.73 -30.42
N GLU A 8 13.01 17.70 -30.74
CA GLU A 8 11.82 17.33 -29.97
C GLU A 8 12.23 17.05 -28.52
N ALA A 9 11.64 17.78 -27.58
CA ALA A 9 11.72 17.49 -26.17
C ALA A 9 10.78 16.31 -25.88
N SER A 10 11.34 15.17 -25.46
CA SER A 10 10.55 14.02 -25.00
C SER A 10 9.68 14.41 -23.79
N SER A 11 8.41 14.02 -23.82
CA SER A 11 7.39 14.30 -22.80
C SER A 11 7.76 13.72 -21.42
N PRO A 12 7.56 14.48 -20.31
CA PRO A 12 7.95 14.05 -18.95
C PRO A 12 7.15 12.86 -18.41
N ALA A 13 5.92 12.63 -18.87
CA ALA A 13 5.04 11.58 -18.34
C ALA A 13 5.52 10.13 -18.62
N VAL A 14 6.32 9.92 -19.68
CA VAL A 14 6.87 8.60 -20.02
C VAL A 14 8.10 8.25 -19.15
N ARG A 15 8.79 9.27 -18.61
CA ARG A 15 9.98 9.08 -17.78
C ARG A 15 9.61 8.73 -16.34
N ASP A 16 8.56 9.35 -15.82
CA ASP A 16 8.08 9.18 -14.45
C ASP A 16 7.52 7.76 -14.20
N GLY A 17 6.76 7.21 -15.15
CA GLY A 17 6.23 5.84 -15.05
C GLY A 17 7.28 4.74 -15.24
N GLY A 18 8.36 5.02 -15.99
CA GLY A 18 9.49 4.09 -16.15
C GLY A 18 10.32 3.97 -14.88
N ASP A 19 10.57 5.09 -14.22
CA ASP A 19 11.29 5.16 -12.94
C ASP A 19 10.50 4.46 -11.82
N ALA A 20 9.18 4.67 -11.75
CA ALA A 20 8.33 4.02 -10.75
C ALA A 20 8.35 2.49 -10.83
N ALA A 21 8.27 1.91 -12.04
CA ALA A 21 8.30 0.46 -12.21
C ALA A 21 9.65 -0.15 -11.84
N GLU A 22 10.75 0.51 -12.19
CA GLU A 22 12.10 0.07 -11.83
C GLU A 22 12.30 0.11 -10.31
N ARG A 23 11.87 1.19 -9.65
CA ARG A 23 11.94 1.31 -8.18
C ARG A 23 11.09 0.25 -7.46
N VAL A 24 9.85 0.04 -7.91
CA VAL A 24 8.97 -0.99 -7.31
C VAL A 24 9.58 -2.38 -7.47
N LEU A 25 10.05 -2.74 -8.67
CA LEU A 25 10.69 -4.03 -8.90
C LEU A 25 11.93 -4.20 -8.00
N ALA A 26 12.81 -3.20 -7.96
CA ALA A 26 14.02 -3.23 -7.12
C ALA A 26 13.70 -3.27 -5.62
N ALA A 27 12.58 -2.68 -5.18
CA ALA A 27 12.11 -2.79 -3.81
C ALA A 27 11.63 -4.21 -3.50
N LEU A 28 10.79 -4.80 -4.35
CA LEU A 28 10.30 -6.17 -4.18
C LEU A 28 11.43 -7.21 -4.17
N GLU A 29 12.44 -7.05 -5.03
CA GLU A 29 13.63 -7.91 -5.04
C GLU A 29 14.38 -7.84 -3.69
N ARG A 30 14.56 -6.64 -3.14
CA ARG A 30 15.19 -6.45 -1.82
C ARG A 30 14.35 -7.07 -0.70
N VAL A 31 13.03 -6.96 -0.76
CA VAL A 31 12.13 -7.56 0.24
C VAL A 31 12.20 -9.09 0.18
N ALA A 32 12.18 -9.68 -1.02
CA ALA A 32 12.29 -11.13 -1.19
C ALA A 32 13.61 -11.68 -0.64
N VAL A 33 14.72 -10.95 -0.86
CA VAL A 33 16.03 -11.31 -0.30
C VAL A 33 16.02 -11.21 1.23
N ALA A 34 15.51 -10.11 1.78
CA ALA A 34 15.50 -9.88 3.23
C ALA A 34 14.62 -10.87 3.98
N ALA A 35 13.44 -11.20 3.43
CA ALA A 35 12.51 -12.15 4.05
C ALA A 35 12.89 -13.62 3.84
N ALA A 36 13.86 -13.91 2.95
CA ALA A 36 14.22 -15.26 2.51
C ALA A 36 12.99 -16.14 2.16
N ALA A 37 11.92 -15.53 1.62
CA ALA A 37 10.63 -16.14 1.42
C ALA A 37 10.01 -15.79 0.06
N ASP A 38 9.07 -16.63 -0.37
CA ASP A 38 8.18 -16.32 -1.49
C ASP A 38 7.17 -15.26 -1.05
N LEU A 39 7.19 -14.11 -1.72
CA LEU A 39 6.29 -12.98 -1.44
C LEU A 39 4.83 -13.26 -1.83
N LEU A 40 4.55 -14.41 -2.47
CA LEU A 40 3.22 -14.82 -2.91
C LEU A 40 2.56 -13.80 -3.83
N LEU A 41 3.37 -13.11 -4.62
CA LEU A 41 2.88 -12.10 -5.56
C LEU A 41 2.07 -12.76 -6.67
N ARG A 42 0.91 -12.19 -6.96
CA ARG A 42 0.02 -12.66 -8.02
C ARG A 42 0.56 -12.25 -9.40
N PRO A 43 0.12 -12.91 -10.48
CA PRO A 43 0.41 -12.44 -11.83
C PRO A 43 -0.05 -11.00 -12.05
N ALA A 44 0.59 -10.30 -12.98
CA ALA A 44 0.27 -8.92 -13.35
C ALA A 44 -1.22 -8.71 -13.67
N ALA A 45 -1.77 -7.59 -13.20
CA ALA A 45 -3.02 -7.08 -13.72
C ALA A 45 -2.81 -6.51 -15.13
N THR A 46 -3.88 -6.53 -15.93
CA THR A 46 -3.89 -5.89 -17.23
C THR A 46 -4.14 -4.39 -17.10
N ARG A 47 -3.66 -3.61 -18.09
CA ARG A 47 -3.98 -2.17 -18.16
C ARG A 47 -5.49 -1.90 -18.16
N ALA A 48 -6.27 -2.75 -18.82
CA ALA A 48 -7.73 -2.62 -18.86
C ALA A 48 -8.39 -2.79 -17.49
N GLN A 49 -7.88 -3.69 -16.64
CA GLN A 49 -8.37 -3.84 -15.25
C GLN A 49 -8.06 -2.59 -14.43
N LEU A 50 -6.85 -2.03 -14.58
CA LEU A 50 -6.48 -0.79 -13.90
C LEU A 50 -7.31 0.40 -14.37
N ASP A 51 -7.50 0.56 -15.68
CA ASP A 51 -8.34 1.63 -16.22
C ASP A 51 -9.79 1.53 -15.70
N ALA A 52 -10.32 0.31 -15.54
CA ALA A 52 -11.63 0.08 -14.97
C ALA A 52 -11.70 0.47 -13.48
N VAL A 53 -10.66 0.16 -12.71
CA VAL A 53 -10.53 0.56 -11.29
C VAL A 53 -10.47 2.08 -11.18
N GLU A 54 -9.60 2.75 -11.94
CA GLU A 54 -9.49 4.22 -11.94
C GLU A 54 -10.80 4.90 -12.36
N GLN A 55 -11.51 4.31 -13.34
CA GLN A 55 -12.82 4.79 -13.75
C GLN A 55 -13.87 4.64 -12.64
N HIS A 56 -13.88 3.51 -11.93
CA HIS A 56 -14.81 3.24 -10.83
C HIS A 56 -14.58 4.18 -9.64
N LEU A 57 -13.31 4.40 -9.28
CA LEU A 57 -12.90 5.31 -8.22
C LEU A 57 -13.09 6.79 -8.60
N GLY A 58 -13.25 7.09 -9.90
CA GLY A 58 -13.29 8.46 -10.43
C GLY A 58 -11.96 9.21 -10.26
N ARG A 59 -10.86 8.50 -9.98
CA ARG A 59 -9.53 9.05 -9.67
C ARG A 59 -8.45 8.16 -10.28
N ARG A 60 -7.32 8.78 -10.65
CA ARG A 60 -6.14 8.05 -11.10
C ARG A 60 -5.36 7.49 -9.92
N LEU A 61 -4.81 6.29 -10.07
CA LEU A 61 -3.90 5.73 -9.08
C LEU A 61 -2.51 6.37 -9.24
N PRO A 62 -1.76 6.50 -8.13
CA PRO A 62 -0.37 6.95 -8.19
C PRO A 62 0.50 6.08 -9.13
N PRO A 63 1.57 6.62 -9.74
CA PRO A 63 2.41 5.88 -10.69
C PRO A 63 3.03 4.61 -10.12
N ASP A 64 3.47 4.62 -8.86
CA ASP A 64 4.06 3.48 -8.16
C ASP A 64 3.04 2.39 -7.85
N VAL A 65 1.82 2.77 -7.46
CA VAL A 65 0.69 1.84 -7.29
C VAL A 65 0.32 1.19 -8.63
N THR A 66 0.21 2.01 -9.68
CA THR A 66 -0.04 1.52 -11.05
C THR A 66 1.05 0.54 -11.48
N ALA A 67 2.31 0.88 -11.21
CA ALA A 67 3.45 0.04 -11.55
C ALA A 67 3.43 -1.29 -10.79
N PHE A 68 3.13 -1.26 -9.49
CA PHE A 68 2.95 -2.46 -8.69
C PHE A 68 1.90 -3.39 -9.30
N TYR A 69 0.69 -2.88 -9.58
CA TYR A 69 -0.38 -3.71 -10.13
C TYR A 69 -0.11 -4.22 -11.55
N LEU A 70 0.64 -3.50 -12.36
CA LEU A 70 1.11 -3.97 -13.67
C LEU A 70 2.20 -5.04 -13.59
N LEU A 71 2.87 -5.19 -12.45
CA LEU A 71 3.79 -6.30 -12.17
C LEU A 71 3.04 -7.45 -11.50
N HIS A 72 2.18 -7.15 -10.52
CA HIS A 72 1.52 -8.11 -9.64
C HIS A 72 0.14 -7.63 -9.17
N ASP A 73 -0.91 -8.43 -9.41
CA ASP A 73 -2.27 -8.16 -8.93
C ASP A 73 -2.46 -8.50 -7.44
N GLY A 74 -1.66 -7.87 -6.57
CA GLY A 74 -1.66 -8.13 -5.14
C GLY A 74 -0.88 -9.38 -4.72
N GLN A 75 -1.20 -9.90 -3.54
CA GLN A 75 -0.60 -11.10 -2.94
C GLN A 75 -1.65 -12.18 -2.69
N GLU A 76 -1.25 -13.44 -2.79
CA GLU A 76 -2.04 -14.56 -2.27
C GLU A 76 -1.94 -14.62 -0.75
N VAL A 77 -3.05 -14.92 -0.09
CA VAL A 77 -3.06 -15.22 1.35
C VAL A 77 -3.01 -16.73 1.53
N ASP A 78 -1.84 -17.25 1.88
CA ASP A 78 -1.67 -18.67 2.23
C ASP A 78 -1.15 -18.82 3.67
N ALA A 79 -2.08 -18.98 4.61
CA ALA A 79 -1.78 -19.19 6.02
C ALA A 79 -0.94 -20.46 6.30
N ARG A 80 -0.76 -21.35 5.31
CA ARG A 80 0.03 -22.58 5.46
C ARG A 80 1.49 -22.40 5.05
N ARG A 81 1.84 -21.31 4.36
CA ARG A 81 3.22 -21.02 3.96
C ARG A 81 3.93 -20.19 5.01
N ARG A 82 5.04 -20.74 5.53
CA ARG A 82 5.99 -19.96 6.34
C ARG A 82 6.54 -18.81 5.50
N GLY A 83 6.62 -17.62 6.08
CA GLY A 83 7.12 -16.44 5.38
C GLY A 83 6.10 -15.72 4.50
N ALA A 84 4.82 -16.14 4.51
CA ALA A 84 3.70 -15.44 3.88
C ALA A 84 3.37 -14.13 4.63
N HIS A 85 4.34 -13.24 4.71
CA HIS A 85 4.19 -11.93 5.34
C HIS A 85 3.57 -10.98 4.33
N GLY A 86 2.55 -10.27 4.77
CA GLY A 86 1.99 -9.19 3.98
C GLY A 86 2.98 -8.05 3.83
N LEU A 87 3.10 -7.51 2.61
CA LEU A 87 4.06 -6.45 2.29
C LEU A 87 3.76 -5.13 3.00
N VAL A 88 2.51 -4.92 3.42
CA VAL A 88 2.05 -3.64 3.97
C VAL A 88 1.59 -3.84 5.41
N ALA A 89 2.42 -3.41 6.36
CA ALA A 89 2.19 -3.58 7.80
C ALA A 89 1.87 -5.04 8.21
N GLY A 90 2.47 -6.02 7.53
CA GLY A 90 2.21 -7.45 7.74
C GLY A 90 0.93 -7.97 7.07
N LEU A 91 0.13 -7.10 6.44
CA LEU A 91 -1.09 -7.44 5.70
C LEU A 91 -0.83 -7.57 4.20
N ALA A 92 -1.50 -8.54 3.58
CA ALA A 92 -1.34 -8.84 2.16
C ALA A 92 -1.98 -7.73 1.32
N LEU A 93 -1.29 -7.34 0.24
CA LEU A 93 -1.87 -6.46 -0.77
C LEU A 93 -3.01 -7.16 -1.50
N LEU A 94 -4.16 -6.51 -1.57
CA LEU A 94 -5.37 -7.04 -2.18
C LEU A 94 -5.25 -7.07 -3.71
N PRO A 95 -5.80 -8.10 -4.38
CA PRO A 95 -6.06 -8.03 -5.82
C PRO A 95 -7.05 -6.90 -6.13
N LEU A 96 -6.99 -6.33 -7.33
CA LEU A 96 -7.79 -5.17 -7.72
C LEU A 96 -9.31 -5.38 -7.57
N GLU A 97 -9.79 -6.59 -7.83
CA GLU A 97 -11.20 -6.94 -7.61
C GLU A 97 -11.61 -6.76 -6.15
N GLU A 98 -10.74 -7.16 -5.22
CA GLU A 98 -10.99 -7.08 -3.78
C GLU A 98 -10.80 -5.65 -3.28
N VAL A 99 -9.86 -4.88 -3.85
CA VAL A 99 -9.76 -3.42 -3.61
C VAL A 99 -11.11 -2.75 -3.89
N LEU A 100 -11.72 -3.01 -5.05
CA LEU A 100 -13.02 -2.43 -5.40
C LEU A 100 -14.13 -2.95 -4.49
N ARG A 101 -14.15 -4.24 -4.17
CA ARG A 101 -15.16 -4.81 -3.26
C ARG A 101 -15.15 -4.12 -1.89
N GLN A 102 -13.97 -3.90 -1.33
CA GLN A 102 -13.80 -3.23 -0.04
C GLN A 102 -14.16 -1.74 -0.13
N TRP A 103 -13.76 -1.07 -1.21
CA TRP A 103 -14.13 0.32 -1.45
C TRP A 103 -15.65 0.48 -1.59
N ASP A 104 -16.32 -0.39 -2.34
CA ASP A 104 -17.79 -0.37 -2.51
C ASP A 104 -18.52 -0.65 -1.20
N GLN A 105 -17.96 -1.53 -0.36
CA GLN A 105 -18.49 -1.78 0.97
C GLN A 105 -18.51 -0.49 1.78
N TRP A 106 -17.38 0.22 1.86
CA TRP A 106 -17.30 1.52 2.54
C TRP A 106 -18.21 2.59 1.92
N ALA A 107 -18.23 2.69 0.58
CA ALA A 107 -19.06 3.65 -0.14
C ALA A 107 -20.57 3.41 0.05
N SER A 108 -20.96 2.18 0.41
CA SER A 108 -22.36 1.80 0.67
C SER A 108 -22.82 2.04 2.12
N LEU A 109 -21.88 2.28 3.05
CA LEU A 109 -22.23 2.47 4.46
C LEU A 109 -22.93 3.82 4.66
N ASP A 110 -24.07 3.77 5.34
CA ASP A 110 -24.66 4.96 5.95
C ASP A 110 -23.99 5.14 7.31
N LEU A 111 -22.94 5.94 7.34
CA LEU A 111 -22.13 6.17 8.54
C LEU A 111 -22.90 6.99 9.60
N GLY A 112 -24.06 7.56 9.24
CA GLY A 112 -24.90 8.34 10.15
C GLY A 112 -24.27 9.68 10.56
N PRO A 113 -24.95 10.46 11.41
CA PRO A 113 -24.45 11.76 11.87
C PRO A 113 -23.27 11.66 12.85
N ASP A 114 -23.11 10.51 13.52
CA ASP A 114 -22.04 10.24 14.48
C ASP A 114 -20.77 9.67 13.81
N ALA A 115 -20.79 9.45 12.49
CA ALA A 115 -19.62 9.22 11.62
C ALA A 115 -18.51 10.28 11.77
N ASP A 116 -18.91 11.44 12.29
CA ASP A 116 -18.10 12.61 12.49
C ASP A 116 -17.41 12.63 13.87
N GLU A 117 -17.39 11.53 14.64
CA GLU A 117 -16.38 11.41 15.69
C GLU A 117 -15.00 11.47 15.02
N PRO A 118 -14.24 12.57 15.26
CA PRO A 118 -13.07 12.87 14.46
C PRO A 118 -11.95 11.90 14.81
N ALA A 119 -11.71 10.91 13.95
CA ALA A 119 -10.45 10.18 13.99
C ALA A 119 -9.31 11.18 13.81
N GLY A 120 -8.34 11.13 14.72
CA GLY A 120 -7.18 12.01 14.67
C GLY A 120 -6.30 11.68 13.47
N SER A 121 -5.27 12.49 13.24
CA SER A 121 -4.22 12.18 12.27
C SER A 121 -2.86 12.19 12.97
N GLU A 122 -2.03 11.20 12.68
CA GLU A 122 -0.63 11.16 13.06
C GLU A 122 0.26 10.99 11.82
N PRO A 123 1.01 12.03 11.42
CA PRO A 123 1.10 13.37 12.03
C PRO A 123 -0.17 14.21 11.88
N GLU A 124 -0.35 15.22 12.74
CA GLU A 124 -1.52 16.13 12.67
C GLU A 124 -1.58 16.88 11.33
N GLY A 125 -2.77 16.97 10.74
CA GLY A 125 -3.02 17.71 9.49
C GLY A 125 -2.60 16.99 8.21
N PHE A 126 -2.22 15.71 8.29
CA PHE A 126 -1.87 14.89 7.12
C PHE A 126 -3.06 14.14 6.55
N VAL A 127 -3.94 13.63 7.41
CA VAL A 127 -5.15 12.90 7.05
C VAL A 127 -6.36 13.68 7.53
N ARG A 128 -7.39 13.77 6.68
CA ARG A 128 -8.63 14.47 7.03
C ARG A 128 -9.33 13.71 8.15
N SER A 129 -9.87 14.45 9.11
CA SER A 129 -10.58 13.87 10.23
C SER A 129 -12.01 13.44 9.83
N ARG A 130 -12.12 12.19 9.35
CA ARG A 130 -13.35 11.53 8.89
C ARG A 130 -13.17 10.03 9.10
N CYS A 131 -14.22 9.28 9.44
CA CYS A 131 -14.10 7.81 9.48
C CYS A 131 -13.79 7.19 8.10
N TRP A 132 -14.23 7.81 7.00
CA TRP A 132 -13.89 7.39 5.63
C TRP A 132 -14.10 8.50 4.60
N LEU A 133 -13.38 8.43 3.47
CA LEU A 133 -13.59 9.28 2.29
C LEU A 133 -13.52 8.47 0.99
N PRO A 134 -14.24 8.87 -0.09
CA PRO A 134 -14.13 8.21 -1.40
C PRO A 134 -12.70 8.19 -1.99
N GLY A 135 -11.83 9.12 -1.55
CA GLY A 135 -10.43 9.14 -1.93
C GLY A 135 -9.56 8.10 -1.21
N TRP A 136 -10.09 7.37 -0.22
CA TRP A 136 -9.35 6.37 0.55
C TRP A 136 -9.55 4.99 -0.06
N VAL A 137 -8.49 4.47 -0.67
CA VAL A 137 -8.53 3.23 -1.46
C VAL A 137 -7.90 2.10 -0.63
N PRO A 138 -8.67 1.10 -0.17
CA PRO A 138 -8.16 0.01 0.66
C PRO A 138 -7.20 -0.85 -0.16
N LEU A 139 -5.95 -0.99 0.30
CA LEU A 139 -4.96 -1.87 -0.33
C LEU A 139 -4.74 -3.16 0.43
N THR A 140 -5.14 -3.23 1.70
CA THR A 140 -5.08 -4.42 2.54
C THR A 140 -6.41 -4.64 3.24
N HIS A 141 -6.59 -5.79 3.90
CA HIS A 141 -7.72 -6.04 4.78
C HIS A 141 -7.28 -7.01 5.88
N ASP A 142 -7.59 -6.69 7.14
CA ASP A 142 -7.24 -7.50 8.30
C ASP A 142 -8.25 -8.63 8.62
N GLY A 143 -9.41 -8.63 7.95
CA GLY A 143 -10.51 -9.57 8.21
C GLY A 143 -11.62 -9.01 9.12
N SER A 144 -11.40 -7.85 9.73
CA SER A 144 -12.31 -7.16 10.67
C SER A 144 -12.78 -5.80 10.16
N GLY A 145 -12.43 -5.41 8.93
CA GLY A 145 -12.81 -4.13 8.35
C GLY A 145 -11.80 -3.01 8.59
N ASN A 146 -10.55 -3.33 8.95
CA ASN A 146 -9.46 -2.37 9.00
C ASN A 146 -8.52 -2.55 7.81
N HIS A 147 -7.95 -1.43 7.38
CA HIS A 147 -7.19 -1.31 6.16
C HIS A 147 -5.92 -0.49 6.39
N VAL A 148 -4.89 -0.84 5.63
CA VAL A 148 -3.92 0.13 5.14
C VAL A 148 -4.29 0.40 3.68
N GLY A 149 -4.34 1.67 3.30
CA GLY A 149 -4.69 2.04 1.94
C GLY A 149 -4.14 3.38 1.51
N LEU A 150 -4.48 3.78 0.28
CA LEU A 150 -4.00 5.02 -0.33
C LEU A 150 -4.93 6.17 0.04
N ASP A 151 -4.33 7.28 0.41
CA ASP A 151 -5.04 8.54 0.57
C ASP A 151 -4.91 9.42 -0.67
N LEU A 152 -5.95 9.46 -1.49
CA LEU A 152 -6.04 10.32 -2.67
C LEU A 152 -6.78 11.64 -2.39
N ASP A 153 -7.11 11.93 -1.13
CA ASP A 153 -7.75 13.17 -0.69
C ASP A 153 -7.20 13.63 0.67
N PRO A 154 -5.87 13.84 0.78
CA PRO A 154 -5.23 14.15 2.05
C PRO A 154 -5.65 15.52 2.59
N ASP A 155 -5.30 15.77 3.84
CA ASP A 155 -5.43 17.10 4.44
C ASP A 155 -4.25 18.02 4.06
N ALA A 156 -4.25 19.27 4.51
CA ALA A 156 -3.41 20.35 4.03
C ALA A 156 -1.89 20.08 4.10
N LEU A 157 -1.43 19.21 5.00
CA LEU A 157 -0.01 18.85 5.15
C LEU A 157 0.33 17.47 4.55
N GLY A 158 -0.67 16.70 4.15
CA GLY A 158 -0.50 15.37 3.58
C GLY A 158 -0.10 15.37 2.11
N THR A 159 0.23 14.19 1.60
CA THR A 159 0.62 13.97 0.21
C THR A 159 -0.34 13.01 -0.46
N ALA A 160 -0.86 13.37 -1.64
CA ALA A 160 -1.75 12.46 -2.38
C ALA A 160 -0.97 11.21 -2.80
N GLY A 161 -1.49 10.03 -2.43
CA GLY A 161 -0.84 8.73 -2.60
C GLY A 161 -0.11 8.22 -1.36
N GLN A 162 -0.10 8.97 -0.23
CA GLN A 162 0.41 8.46 1.04
C GLN A 162 -0.37 7.23 1.52
N LEU A 163 0.30 6.33 2.22
CA LEU A 163 -0.32 5.15 2.84
C LEU A 163 -0.81 5.50 4.24
N ILE A 164 -2.10 5.24 4.50
CA ILE A 164 -2.76 5.54 5.77
C ILE A 164 -3.45 4.30 6.36
N THR A 165 -3.62 4.28 7.68
CA THR A 165 -4.59 3.40 8.34
C THR A 165 -5.98 4.03 8.32
N PHE A 166 -7.01 3.22 8.09
CA PHE A 166 -8.41 3.56 8.29
C PHE A 166 -9.23 2.27 8.45
N GLY A 167 -10.40 2.33 9.06
CA GLY A 167 -11.15 1.11 9.32
C GLY A 167 -12.28 1.26 10.32
N ALA A 168 -12.91 0.13 10.63
CA ALA A 168 -13.98 0.02 11.61
C ALA A 168 -13.54 0.40 13.05
N ASP A 169 -12.27 0.16 13.38
CA ASP A 169 -11.71 0.37 14.72
C ASP A 169 -10.61 1.47 14.75
N ASP A 170 -10.56 2.34 13.73
CA ASP A 170 -9.48 3.33 13.57
C ASP A 170 -9.87 4.70 14.16
N ASP A 171 -9.47 4.94 15.42
CA ASP A 171 -9.67 6.22 16.12
C ASP A 171 -8.57 7.26 15.79
N LEU A 172 -7.50 6.83 15.10
CA LEU A 172 -6.34 7.65 14.78
C LEU A 172 -5.68 7.17 13.49
N HIS A 173 -5.90 7.92 12.41
CA HIS A 173 -5.27 7.66 11.13
C HIS A 173 -3.76 7.85 11.23
N ARG A 174 -3.00 6.83 10.83
CA ARG A 174 -1.53 6.89 10.81
C ARG A 174 -1.02 6.92 9.40
N VAL A 175 -0.16 7.89 9.08
CA VAL A 175 0.59 7.89 7.83
C VAL A 175 1.79 6.95 7.98
N LEU A 176 1.81 5.88 7.19
CA LEU A 176 2.88 4.88 7.23
C LEU A 176 4.03 5.22 6.29
N ALA A 177 3.72 5.79 5.13
CA ALA A 177 4.69 6.19 4.13
C ALA A 177 4.11 7.23 3.15
N PRO A 178 4.94 8.06 2.52
CA PRO A 178 4.49 9.04 1.53
C PRO A 178 4.06 8.41 0.18
N SER A 179 4.41 7.14 -0.08
CA SER A 179 3.98 6.37 -1.26
C SER A 179 4.09 4.86 -0.99
N LEU A 180 3.53 4.03 -1.89
CA LEU A 180 3.67 2.57 -1.80
C LEU A 180 5.12 2.14 -1.99
N VAL A 181 5.82 2.73 -2.98
CA VAL A 181 7.22 2.38 -3.22
C VAL A 181 8.12 2.77 -2.04
N ASP A 182 7.91 3.93 -1.43
CA ASP A 182 8.70 4.35 -0.26
C ASP A 182 8.44 3.43 0.95
N HIS A 183 7.23 2.87 1.08
CA HIS A 183 6.95 1.82 2.08
C HIS A 183 7.73 0.53 1.76
N LEU A 184 7.61 0.02 0.53
CA LEU A 184 8.29 -1.21 0.10
C LEU A 184 9.82 -1.11 0.26
N GLU A 185 10.40 0.06 0.00
CA GLU A 185 11.83 0.32 0.18
C GLU A 185 12.29 0.22 1.65
N ARG A 186 11.39 0.40 2.62
CA ARG A 186 11.66 0.31 4.06
C ARG A 186 11.45 -1.09 4.63
N VAL A 187 10.62 -1.91 3.99
CA VAL A 187 10.27 -3.26 4.47
C VAL A 187 11.50 -4.14 4.76
N PRO A 188 12.59 -4.16 3.95
CA PRO A 188 13.75 -5.00 4.23
C PRO A 188 14.35 -4.75 5.62
N SER A 189 14.45 -3.48 6.03
CA SER A 189 14.96 -3.11 7.36
C SER A 189 14.02 -3.54 8.47
N LEU A 190 12.70 -3.38 8.28
CA LEU A 190 11.69 -3.81 9.26
C LEU A 190 11.70 -5.33 9.49
N VAL A 191 11.92 -6.10 8.42
CA VAL A 191 12.04 -7.57 8.51
C VAL A 191 13.27 -7.94 9.33
N THR A 192 14.44 -7.36 9.02
CA THR A 192 15.67 -7.63 9.78
C THR A 192 15.53 -7.24 11.25
N ASP A 193 14.93 -6.09 11.55
CA ASP A 193 14.72 -5.63 12.93
C ASP A 193 13.78 -6.59 13.70
N LEU A 194 12.74 -7.09 13.04
CA LEU A 194 11.79 -8.04 13.65
C LEU A 194 12.46 -9.40 13.94
N GLU A 195 13.30 -9.89 13.03
CA GLU A 195 14.06 -11.13 13.22
C GLU A 195 15.04 -11.01 14.39
N LEU A 196 15.79 -9.90 14.47
CA LEU A 196 16.70 -9.64 15.59
C LEU A 196 15.95 -9.59 16.93
N ALA A 197 14.81 -8.91 16.98
CA ALA A 197 13.98 -8.84 18.18
C ALA A 197 13.44 -10.24 18.58
N ALA A 198 13.03 -11.06 17.60
CA ALA A 198 12.57 -12.42 17.86
C ALA A 198 13.69 -13.33 18.40
N ASP A 199 14.91 -13.20 17.87
CA ASP A 199 16.09 -13.91 18.34
C ASP A 199 16.47 -13.50 19.78
N GLU A 200 16.41 -12.20 20.10
CA GLU A 200 16.64 -11.68 21.45
C GLU A 200 15.61 -12.24 22.44
N ILE A 201 14.32 -12.23 22.08
CA ILE A 201 13.25 -12.83 22.90
C ILE A 201 13.50 -14.32 23.11
N SER A 202 13.87 -15.06 22.05
CA SER A 202 14.15 -16.49 22.14
C SER A 202 15.33 -16.79 23.08
N GLN A 203 16.38 -15.96 23.05
CA GLN A 203 17.53 -16.08 23.94
C GLN A 203 17.20 -15.75 25.39
N LEU A 204 16.33 -14.76 25.63
CA LEU A 204 15.87 -14.36 26.97
C LEU A 204 14.97 -15.42 27.62
N LEU A 205 14.13 -16.12 26.84
CA LEU A 205 13.22 -17.14 27.36
C LEU A 205 13.94 -18.44 27.74
N GLY A 206 15.16 -18.67 27.24
CA GLY A 206 15.98 -19.85 27.53
C GLY A 206 15.34 -21.18 27.09
N PRO A 207 16.10 -22.29 27.09
CA PRO A 207 15.56 -23.61 26.78
C PRO A 207 14.86 -24.24 28.00
N HIS A 208 13.61 -23.85 28.29
CA HIS A 208 12.74 -24.58 29.23
C HIS A 208 11.30 -24.59 28.68
N ALA A 209 10.59 -25.71 28.48
CA ALA A 209 10.76 -27.07 28.98
C ALA A 209 10.20 -28.08 27.96
N GLY A 210 10.83 -29.25 27.89
CA GLY A 210 10.19 -30.46 27.41
C GLY A 210 11.06 -31.69 27.67
N PRO A 211 10.45 -32.88 27.89
CA PRO A 211 9.03 -33.16 28.13
C PRO A 211 8.63 -33.12 29.62
#